data_AF-A0A812KSX0-F1
#
_entry.id   AF-A0A812KSX0-F1
#
_cell.length_a   1.000
_cell.length_b   1.000
_cell.length_c   1.000
_cell.angle_alpha   90.00
_cell.angle_beta   90.00
_cell.angle_gamma   90.00
#
_symmetry.space_group_name_H-M   'P 1'
#
loop_
_entity.id
_entity.type
_entity.pdbx_description
1 polymer ?
#
loop_
_entity_poly.entity_id
_entity_poly.type
_entity_poly.pdbx_seq_one_letter_code
_entity_poly.pdbx_strand_id
1 'polypeptide(L)'
;MACKSGSAEATWFVWCFEHCLKPEQAVVRKELAALATKFGCKLVCHKKSMSFLRWLEGRKGSTLLVADWREAKPIMEEVSKQKGHDLRMCVVAQTATILRRASFWARAQNGCAEIMVTPGFLRHKVEEWIARYVQVVQAKRITEPAMRTCAEIPVRSTNEWLSLPSLLEAVNDPKQALGLEKLIRQTMWQLYED
;
A
#
# COMPACT_ATOMS: atom_id res chain seq x y z
N MET A 1 2.85 36.26 9.07
CA MET A 1 3.29 35.02 9.74
C MET A 1 2.40 33.89 9.26
N ALA A 2 2.90 33.02 8.36
CA ALA A 2 2.15 31.87 7.87
C ALA A 2 2.56 30.65 8.70
N CYS A 3 1.64 30.11 9.50
CA CYS A 3 1.82 28.84 10.17
C CYS A 3 1.97 27.77 9.10
N LYS A 4 3.17 27.17 8.97
CA LYS A 4 3.36 25.95 8.21
C LYS A 4 2.52 24.88 8.88
N SER A 5 1.33 24.60 8.35
CA SER A 5 0.55 23.43 8.69
C SER A 5 1.45 22.22 8.44
N GLY A 6 1.82 21.49 9.49
CA GLY A 6 2.44 20.18 9.36
C GLY A 6 1.57 19.38 8.39
N SER A 7 2.13 19.01 7.24
CA SER A 7 1.39 18.33 6.18
C SER A 7 0.94 16.98 6.71
N ALA A 8 -0.31 16.90 7.21
CA ALA A 8 -0.93 15.63 7.55
C ALA A 8 -0.84 14.71 6.33
N GLU A 9 -0.23 13.53 6.49
CA GLU A 9 -0.14 12.57 5.40
C GLU A 9 -1.53 12.27 4.85
N ALA A 10 -1.64 12.29 3.52
CA ALA A 10 -2.91 12.13 2.83
C ALA A 10 -3.41 10.68 2.96
N THR A 11 -4.71 10.52 3.24
CA THR A 11 -5.38 9.22 3.20
C THR A 11 -6.12 9.07 1.87
N TRP A 12 -5.79 8.01 1.14
CA TRP A 12 -6.43 7.66 -0.13
C TRP A 12 -7.45 6.57 0.09
N PHE A 13 -8.64 6.75 -0.49
CA PHE A 13 -9.65 5.72 -0.56
C PHE A 13 -9.75 5.24 -2.00
N VAL A 14 -9.54 3.96 -2.24
CA VAL A 14 -9.34 3.41 -3.58
C VAL A 14 -10.39 2.37 -3.88
N TRP A 15 -11.02 2.46 -5.04
CA TRP A 15 -11.91 1.44 -5.58
C TRP A 15 -11.26 0.80 -6.82
N CYS A 16 -10.76 -0.43 -6.68
CA CYS A 16 -10.10 -1.17 -7.76
C CYS A 16 -10.99 -2.29 -8.29
N PHE A 17 -11.65 -2.04 -9.42
CA PHE A 17 -12.65 -2.94 -9.97
C PHE A 17 -12.73 -2.80 -11.51
N GLU A 18 -12.76 -3.91 -12.25
CA GLU A 18 -12.74 -3.92 -13.73
C GLU A 18 -13.81 -3.03 -14.37
N HIS A 19 -15.01 -3.08 -13.82
CA HIS A 19 -16.16 -2.31 -14.27
C HIS A 19 -16.44 -1.07 -13.41
N CYS A 20 -15.44 -0.58 -12.66
CA CYS A 20 -15.63 0.51 -11.70
C CYS A 20 -16.27 1.76 -12.29
N LEU A 21 -16.01 2.08 -13.56
CA LEU A 21 -16.54 3.27 -14.25
C LEU A 21 -17.83 3.01 -15.05
N LYS A 22 -18.30 1.77 -15.11
CA LYS A 22 -19.52 1.44 -15.86
C LYS A 22 -20.79 1.93 -15.13
N PRO A 23 -21.90 2.19 -15.82
CA PRO A 23 -23.12 2.74 -15.22
C PRO A 23 -23.69 1.90 -14.07
N GLU A 24 -23.55 0.58 -14.13
CA GLU A 24 -24.06 -0.35 -13.12
C GLU A 24 -23.38 -0.14 -11.76
N GLN A 25 -22.17 0.42 -11.76
CA GLN A 25 -21.41 0.76 -10.55
C GLN A 25 -21.64 2.21 -10.09
N ALA A 26 -22.54 2.97 -10.71
CA ALA A 26 -22.77 4.38 -10.36
C ALA A 26 -23.25 4.57 -8.91
N VAL A 27 -24.13 3.67 -8.44
CA VAL A 27 -24.63 3.69 -7.06
C VAL A 27 -23.46 3.46 -6.09
N VAL A 28 -22.68 2.40 -6.29
CA VAL A 28 -21.52 2.07 -5.45
C VAL A 28 -20.50 3.22 -5.45
N ARG A 29 -20.18 3.80 -6.62
CA ARG A 29 -19.28 4.96 -6.70
C ARG A 29 -19.79 6.16 -5.91
N LYS A 30 -21.09 6.46 -5.96
CA LYS A 30 -21.70 7.56 -5.21
C LYS A 30 -21.59 7.32 -3.71
N GLU A 31 -21.83 6.09 -3.26
CA GLU A 31 -21.69 5.72 -1.85
C GLU A 31 -20.24 5.80 -1.37
N LEU A 32 -19.28 5.30 -2.16
CA LEU A 32 -17.85 5.42 -1.88
C LEU A 32 -17.40 6.88 -1.81
N ALA A 33 -17.90 7.75 -2.69
CA ALA A 33 -17.58 9.18 -2.68
C ALA A 33 -18.15 9.88 -1.44
N ALA A 34 -19.36 9.51 -1.02
CA ALA A 34 -19.94 9.99 0.22
C ALA A 34 -19.10 9.55 1.45
N LEU A 35 -18.64 8.30 1.49
CA LEU A 35 -17.74 7.82 2.54
C LEU A 35 -16.39 8.54 2.52
N ALA A 36 -15.78 8.71 1.34
CA ALA A 36 -14.51 9.43 1.21
C ALA A 36 -14.63 10.85 1.78
N THR A 37 -15.70 11.56 1.41
CA THR A 37 -15.98 12.91 1.88
C THR A 37 -16.19 12.94 3.38
N LYS A 38 -16.99 12.00 3.92
CA LYS A 38 -17.28 11.90 5.36
C LYS A 38 -16.01 11.71 6.20
N PHE A 39 -15.04 10.93 5.71
CA PHE A 39 -13.80 10.62 6.44
C PHE A 39 -12.59 11.46 6.00
N GLY A 40 -12.78 12.46 5.13
CA GLY A 40 -11.69 13.32 4.65
C GLY A 40 -10.66 12.60 3.79
N CYS A 41 -11.04 11.50 3.13
CA CYS A 41 -10.19 10.75 2.22
C CYS A 41 -10.34 11.23 0.77
N LYS A 42 -9.30 11.04 -0.05
CA LYS A 42 -9.37 11.29 -1.49
C LYS A 42 -9.77 10.01 -2.22
N LEU A 43 -10.93 10.01 -2.89
CA LEU A 43 -11.39 8.85 -3.67
C LEU A 43 -10.66 8.78 -5.02
N VAL A 44 -10.12 7.60 -5.34
CA VAL A 44 -9.61 7.27 -6.68
C VAL A 44 -10.17 5.92 -7.14
N CYS A 45 -10.35 5.77 -8.46
CA CYS A 45 -10.89 4.56 -9.06
C CYS A 45 -9.90 3.98 -10.07
N HIS A 46 -9.62 2.69 -9.98
CA HIS A 46 -8.77 1.97 -10.92
C HIS A 46 -9.53 0.79 -11.50
N LYS A 47 -9.36 0.55 -12.81
CA LYS A 47 -10.00 -0.60 -13.47
C LYS A 47 -9.26 -1.91 -13.16
N LYS A 48 -7.95 -1.87 -13.02
CA LYS A 48 -7.09 -3.04 -12.90
C LYS A 48 -6.01 -2.81 -11.87
N SER A 49 -5.58 -3.89 -11.22
CA SER A 49 -4.45 -3.99 -10.30
C SER A 49 -3.21 -3.28 -10.82
N MET A 50 -2.79 -3.54 -12.06
CA MET A 50 -1.60 -2.89 -12.65
C MET A 50 -1.72 -1.35 -12.71
N SER A 51 -2.91 -0.81 -12.97
CA SER A 51 -3.12 0.63 -12.98
C SER A 51 -3.03 1.22 -11.57
N PHE A 52 -3.56 0.49 -10.57
CA PHE A 52 -3.43 0.87 -9.18
C PHE A 52 -1.96 0.82 -8.71
N LEU A 53 -1.23 -0.25 -9.03
CA LEU A 53 0.17 -0.41 -8.61
C LEU A 53 1.06 0.71 -9.17
N ARG A 54 0.94 1.03 -10.47
CA ARG A 54 1.62 2.19 -11.07
C ARG A 54 1.23 3.51 -10.43
N TRP A 55 -0.04 3.64 -10.02
CA TRP A 55 -0.48 4.83 -9.31
C TRP A 55 0.12 4.89 -7.89
N LEU A 56 0.29 3.76 -7.21
CA LEU A 56 0.81 3.66 -5.85
C LEU A 56 2.32 3.95 -5.77
N GLU A 57 3.08 3.66 -6.83
CA GLU A 57 4.53 3.88 -6.91
C GLU A 57 4.94 5.31 -6.47
N GLY A 58 5.87 5.38 -5.52
CA GLY A 58 6.43 6.64 -5.00
C GLY A 58 5.46 7.51 -4.20
N ARG A 59 4.20 7.06 -3.98
CA ARG A 59 3.25 7.80 -3.15
C ARG A 59 3.50 7.53 -1.66
N LYS A 60 3.36 8.59 -0.87
CA LYS A 60 3.39 8.54 0.59
C LYS A 60 2.00 8.68 1.18
N GLY A 61 1.89 8.29 2.44
CA GLY A 61 0.64 8.25 3.18
C GLY A 61 -0.07 6.91 3.04
N SER A 62 -1.33 6.90 3.44
CA SER A 62 -2.03 5.66 3.72
C SER A 62 -3.13 5.39 2.72
N THR A 63 -3.30 4.11 2.39
CA THR A 63 -4.21 3.66 1.34
C THR A 63 -5.21 2.67 1.90
N LEU A 64 -6.49 3.03 1.80
CA LEU A 64 -7.63 2.16 2.04
C LEU A 64 -8.15 1.66 0.71
N LEU A 65 -7.83 0.41 0.38
CA LEU A 65 -8.17 -0.20 -0.90
C LEU A 65 -9.39 -1.10 -0.76
N VAL A 66 -10.39 -0.89 -1.59
CA VAL A 66 -11.50 -1.81 -1.78
C VAL A 66 -11.38 -2.39 -3.19
N ALA A 67 -11.25 -3.71 -3.27
CA ALA A 67 -10.94 -4.40 -4.52
C ALA A 67 -11.88 -5.60 -4.76
N ASP A 68 -12.10 -5.94 -6.03
CA ASP A 68 -12.62 -7.26 -6.36
C ASP A 68 -11.57 -8.35 -6.03
N TRP A 69 -12.06 -9.59 -5.91
CA TRP A 69 -11.20 -10.74 -5.67
C TRP A 69 -10.10 -10.95 -6.74
N ARG A 70 -10.41 -10.71 -8.01
CA ARG A 70 -9.44 -10.90 -9.12
C ARG A 70 -8.30 -9.89 -9.06
N GLU A 71 -8.57 -8.67 -8.62
CA GLU A 71 -7.54 -7.63 -8.46
C GLU A 71 -6.81 -7.71 -7.11
N ALA A 72 -7.43 -8.25 -6.06
CA ALA A 72 -6.86 -8.26 -4.70
C ALA A 72 -5.52 -9.01 -4.60
N LYS A 73 -5.47 -10.24 -5.12
CA LYS A 73 -4.28 -11.09 -5.05
C LYS A 73 -3.04 -10.49 -5.75
N PRO A 74 -3.09 -10.10 -7.03
CA PRO A 74 -1.91 -9.52 -7.70
C PRO A 74 -1.45 -8.20 -7.05
N ILE A 75 -2.37 -7.41 -6.48
CA ILE A 75 -2.00 -6.21 -5.73
C ILE A 75 -1.17 -6.56 -4.49
N MET A 76 -1.64 -7.52 -3.68
CA MET A 76 -0.92 -7.89 -2.46
C MET A 76 0.43 -8.55 -2.74
N GLU A 77 0.53 -9.36 -3.79
CA GLU A 77 1.79 -9.99 -4.20
C GLU A 77 2.85 -8.96 -4.59
N GLU A 78 2.45 -7.83 -5.17
CA GLU A 78 3.40 -6.78 -5.56
C GLU A 78 3.68 -5.80 -4.42
N VAL A 79 2.65 -5.44 -3.63
CA VAL A 79 2.83 -4.56 -2.47
C VAL A 79 3.72 -5.22 -1.41
N SER A 80 3.63 -6.54 -1.20
CA SER A 80 4.47 -7.23 -0.21
C SER A 80 5.97 -7.20 -0.55
N LYS A 81 6.34 -7.02 -1.82
CA LYS A 81 7.73 -6.85 -2.26
C LYS A 81 8.25 -5.44 -1.98
N GLN A 82 7.36 -4.47 -1.81
CA GLN A 82 7.69 -3.07 -1.60
C GLN A 82 7.61 -2.73 -0.11
N LYS A 83 8.67 -2.15 0.46
CA LYS A 83 8.65 -1.69 1.85
C LYS A 83 8.04 -0.29 1.95
N GLY A 84 7.24 -0.04 2.99
CA GLY A 84 6.83 1.30 3.40
C GLY A 84 5.44 1.75 2.97
N HIS A 85 4.63 0.90 2.34
CA HIS A 85 3.22 1.22 2.06
C HIS A 85 2.32 0.90 3.26
N ASP A 86 1.63 1.90 3.81
CA ASP A 86 0.51 1.67 4.74
C ASP A 86 -0.75 1.36 3.92
N LEU A 87 -0.89 0.09 3.52
CA LEU A 87 -2.05 -0.39 2.75
C LEU A 87 -2.94 -1.27 3.64
N ARG A 88 -4.24 -0.98 3.64
CA ARG A 88 -5.27 -1.90 4.14
C ARG A 88 -6.24 -2.23 3.03
N MET A 89 -6.71 -3.47 2.99
CA MET A 89 -7.53 -3.97 1.90
C MET A 89 -8.88 -4.50 2.38
N CYS A 90 -9.94 -4.19 1.65
CA CYS A 90 -11.25 -4.80 1.73
C CYS A 90 -11.56 -5.50 0.41
N VAL A 91 -11.66 -6.83 0.43
CA VAL A 91 -12.04 -7.62 -0.74
C VAL A 91 -13.55 -7.77 -0.80
N VAL A 92 -14.12 -7.43 -1.96
CA VAL A 92 -15.53 -7.61 -2.29
C VAL A 92 -15.70 -8.90 -3.09
N ALA A 93 -16.31 -9.90 -2.46
CA ALA A 93 -16.57 -11.21 -3.06
C ALA A 93 -18.00 -11.30 -3.60
N GLN A 94 -18.16 -11.35 -4.92
CA GLN A 94 -19.49 -11.35 -5.55
C GLN A 94 -20.27 -12.67 -5.42
N THR A 95 -19.59 -13.78 -5.11
CA THR A 95 -20.22 -15.10 -4.98
C THR A 95 -19.74 -15.81 -3.72
N ALA A 96 -20.53 -16.75 -3.21
CA ALA A 96 -20.18 -17.54 -2.04
C ALA A 96 -18.88 -18.36 -2.24
N THR A 97 -18.65 -18.86 -3.45
CA THR A 97 -17.41 -19.57 -3.80
C THR A 97 -16.20 -18.64 -3.75
N ILE A 98 -16.32 -17.43 -4.30
CA ILE A 98 -15.27 -16.41 -4.23
C ILE A 98 -15.04 -16.01 -2.77
N LEU A 99 -16.10 -15.81 -1.99
CA LEU A 99 -16.01 -15.45 -0.57
C LEU A 99 -15.17 -16.47 0.20
N ARG A 100 -15.48 -17.76 0.07
CA ARG A 100 -14.72 -18.83 0.75
C ARG A 100 -13.23 -18.80 0.37
N ARG A 101 -12.94 -18.68 -0.93
CA ARG A 101 -11.55 -18.61 -1.43
C ARG A 101 -10.82 -17.38 -0.93
N ALA A 102 -11.47 -16.21 -0.99
CA ALA A 102 -10.91 -14.95 -0.54
C ALA A 102 -10.64 -14.94 0.96
N SER A 103 -11.57 -15.43 1.77
CA SER A 103 -11.40 -15.54 3.22
C SER A 103 -10.31 -16.55 3.62
N PHE A 104 -10.13 -17.63 2.86
CA PHE A 104 -9.00 -18.54 3.09
C PHE A 104 -7.67 -17.86 2.77
N TRP A 105 -7.57 -17.23 1.59
CA TRP A 105 -6.37 -16.51 1.18
C TRP A 105 -5.98 -15.37 2.13
N ALA A 106 -6.96 -14.57 2.56
CA ALA A 106 -6.73 -13.45 3.48
C ALA A 106 -6.13 -13.91 4.82
N ARG A 107 -6.60 -15.06 5.33
CA ARG A 107 -6.06 -15.66 6.56
C ARG A 107 -4.65 -16.22 6.41
N ALA A 108 -4.25 -16.59 5.18
CA ALA A 108 -2.91 -17.08 4.89
C ALA A 108 -1.88 -15.95 4.66
N GLN A 109 -2.31 -14.67 4.67
CA GLN A 109 -1.38 -13.56 4.53
C GLN A 109 -0.67 -13.27 5.86
N ASN A 110 0.66 -13.44 5.89
CA ASN A 110 1.50 -13.21 7.06
C ASN A 110 1.82 -11.72 7.28
N GLY A 111 0.80 -10.92 7.60
CA GLY A 111 0.96 -9.67 8.35
C GLY A 111 1.33 -8.38 7.61
N CYS A 112 1.48 -8.39 6.28
CA CYS A 112 1.87 -7.17 5.54
C CYS A 112 0.72 -6.15 5.37
N ALA A 113 -0.54 -6.58 5.37
CA ALA A 113 -1.70 -5.70 5.31
C ALA A 113 -2.90 -6.30 6.07
N GLU A 114 -3.70 -5.44 6.72
CA GLU A 114 -5.01 -5.86 7.23
C GLU A 114 -5.95 -6.11 6.04
N ILE A 115 -6.47 -7.34 5.92
CA ILE A 115 -7.37 -7.75 4.85
C ILE A 115 -8.73 -8.15 5.42
N MET A 116 -9.76 -7.37 5.10
CA MET A 116 -11.16 -7.71 5.33
C MET A 116 -11.77 -8.33 4.08
N VAL A 117 -12.66 -9.30 4.22
CA VAL A 117 -13.40 -9.91 3.09
C VAL A 117 -14.90 -9.78 3.34
N THR A 118 -15.66 -9.34 2.33
CA THR A 118 -17.11 -9.08 2.44
C THR A 118 -17.88 -9.75 1.29
N PRO A 119 -19.11 -10.26 1.53
CA PRO A 119 -19.99 -10.76 0.47
C PRO A 119 -20.66 -9.59 -0.25
N GLY A 120 -20.19 -9.27 -1.45
CA GLY A 120 -20.61 -8.09 -2.20
C GLY A 120 -20.19 -6.77 -1.53
N PHE A 121 -20.59 -5.65 -2.13
CA PHE A 121 -20.34 -4.35 -1.54
C PHE A 121 -21.39 -4.06 -0.46
N LEU A 122 -20.93 -3.97 0.79
CA LEU A 122 -21.76 -3.64 1.94
C LEU A 122 -21.31 -2.30 2.52
N ARG A 123 -22.02 -1.22 2.20
CA ARG A 123 -21.66 0.14 2.60
C ARG A 123 -21.35 0.26 4.09
N HIS A 124 -22.21 -0.26 4.95
CA HIS A 124 -22.03 -0.18 6.41
C HIS A 124 -20.74 -0.89 6.90
N LYS A 125 -20.36 -2.01 6.27
CA LYS A 125 -19.09 -2.71 6.61
C LYS A 125 -17.88 -1.94 6.16
N VAL A 126 -17.92 -1.37 4.96
CA VAL A 126 -16.83 -0.52 4.46
C VAL A 126 -16.70 0.74 5.32
N GLU A 127 -17.82 1.32 5.74
CA GLU A 127 -17.85 2.46 6.65
C GLU A 127 -17.29 2.15 8.04
N GLU A 128 -17.73 1.06 8.68
CA GLU A 128 -17.17 0.57 9.96
C GLU A 128 -15.65 0.38 9.85
N TRP A 129 -15.19 -0.20 8.74
CA TRP A 129 -13.78 -0.46 8.50
C TRP A 129 -12.96 0.82 8.33
N ILE A 130 -13.42 1.79 7.53
CA ILE A 130 -12.77 3.09 7.40
C ILE A 130 -12.74 3.84 8.75
N ALA A 131 -13.85 3.81 9.50
CA ALA A 131 -13.93 4.47 10.79
C ALA A 131 -12.88 3.96 11.78
N ARG A 132 -12.71 2.63 11.87
CA ARG A 132 -11.66 2.01 12.71
C ARG A 132 -10.27 2.49 12.30
N TYR A 133 -10.01 2.56 11.00
CA TYR A 133 -8.73 3.04 10.49
C TYR A 133 -8.45 4.49 10.89
N VAL A 134 -9.41 5.39 10.63
CA VAL A 134 -9.25 6.82 10.91
C VAL A 134 -9.03 7.06 12.40
N GLN A 135 -9.73 6.33 13.27
CA GLN A 135 -9.50 6.37 14.72
C GLN A 135 -8.07 5.97 15.10
N VAL A 136 -7.54 4.89 14.51
CA VAL A 136 -6.16 4.43 14.77
C VAL A 136 -5.14 5.48 14.33
N VAL A 137 -5.32 6.09 13.16
CA VAL A 137 -4.42 7.15 12.66
C VAL A 137 -4.48 8.39 13.54
N GLN A 138 -5.68 8.82 13.93
CA GLN A 138 -5.85 9.97 14.82
C GLN A 138 -5.23 9.71 16.19
N ALA A 139 -5.42 8.52 16.76
CA ALA A 139 -4.80 8.15 18.03
C ALA A 139 -3.27 8.19 17.95
N LYS A 140 -2.66 7.64 16.89
CA LYS A 140 -1.19 7.70 16.69
C LYS A 140 -0.66 9.14 16.69
N ARG A 141 -1.38 10.07 16.04
CA ARG A 141 -1.00 11.49 15.98
C ARG A 141 -1.09 12.22 17.32
N ILE A 142 -1.94 11.77 18.23
CA ILE A 142 -2.10 12.40 19.56
C ILE A 142 -1.03 11.90 20.53
N THR A 143 -0.65 10.62 20.41
CA THR A 143 0.29 9.97 21.34
C THR A 143 1.76 10.21 21.01
N GLU A 144 2.09 10.72 19.82
CA GLU A 144 3.45 11.19 19.52
C GLU A 144 3.56 12.70 19.87
N PRO A 145 4.06 13.07 21.08
CA PRO A 145 4.41 14.45 21.33
C PRO A 145 5.53 14.84 20.36
N ALA A 146 5.44 16.05 19.81
CA ALA A 146 6.41 16.63 18.89
C ALA A 146 7.82 16.57 19.50
N MET A 147 8.54 15.48 19.26
CA MET A 147 9.92 15.34 19.68
C MET A 147 10.73 16.21 18.74
N ARG A 148 11.21 17.33 19.28
CA ARG A 148 12.12 18.27 18.62
C ARG A 148 13.26 17.47 17.99
N THR A 149 13.49 17.77 16.72
CA THR A 149 14.68 17.40 15.95
C THR A 149 15.95 17.68 16.75
N CYS A 150 16.56 16.62 17.28
CA CYS A 150 17.99 16.57 17.49
C CYS A 150 18.58 15.87 16.27
N ALA A 151 19.56 16.50 15.65
CA ALA A 151 20.22 16.03 14.44
C ALA A 151 20.64 14.56 14.57
N GLU A 152 20.03 13.69 13.77
CA GLU A 152 20.53 12.33 13.60
C GLU A 152 21.69 12.36 12.59
N ILE A 153 22.82 11.87 13.08
CA ILE A 153 24.02 11.52 12.32
C ILE A 153 23.60 10.56 11.19
N PRO A 154 24.06 10.76 9.93
CA PRO A 154 23.64 9.91 8.84
C PRO A 154 24.18 8.49 9.02
N VAL A 155 23.31 7.57 9.39
CA VAL A 155 23.58 6.13 9.27
C VAL A 155 23.44 5.81 7.78
N ARG A 156 24.59 5.68 7.09
CA ARG A 156 24.65 5.17 5.72
C ARG A 156 24.00 3.79 5.66
N SER A 157 22.87 3.72 4.96
CA SER A 157 22.17 2.48 4.66
C SER A 157 23.01 1.65 3.68
N THR A 158 23.22 0.38 3.98
CA THR A 158 23.95 -0.58 3.14
C THR A 158 23.29 -0.87 1.79
N ASN A 159 22.15 -0.25 1.48
CA ASN A 159 21.42 -0.42 0.22
C ASN A 159 21.75 0.62 -0.87
N GLU A 160 22.61 1.62 -0.61
CA GLU A 160 23.01 2.59 -1.65
C GLU A 160 23.76 1.94 -2.82
N TRP A 161 24.41 0.79 -2.58
CA TRP A 161 25.26 0.11 -3.57
C TRP A 161 24.49 -0.61 -4.68
N LEU A 162 23.20 -0.85 -4.50
CA LEU A 162 22.33 -1.48 -5.51
C LEU A 162 21.45 -0.46 -6.24
N SER A 163 21.70 0.84 -6.02
CA SER A 163 21.07 1.87 -6.83
C SER A 163 21.67 1.86 -8.25
N LEU A 164 20.82 2.10 -9.26
CA LEU A 164 21.24 2.09 -10.67
C LEU A 164 22.40 3.07 -10.97
N PRO A 165 22.46 4.27 -10.34
CA PRO A 165 23.62 5.16 -10.45
C PRO A 165 24.92 4.57 -9.87
N SER A 166 24.85 3.93 -8.69
CA SER A 166 26.02 3.30 -8.05
C SER A 166 26.51 2.07 -8.82
N LEU A 167 25.60 1.32 -9.45
CA LEU A 167 25.94 0.22 -10.36
C LEU A 167 26.65 0.74 -11.62
N LEU A 168 26.19 1.86 -12.19
CA LEU A 168 26.83 2.47 -13.35
C LEU A 168 28.23 3.02 -13.02
N GLU A 169 28.40 3.58 -11.83
CA GLU A 169 29.67 4.10 -11.35
C GLU A 169 30.67 2.96 -11.07
N ALA A 170 30.21 1.87 -10.44
CA ALA A 170 31.03 0.70 -10.15
C ALA A 170 31.47 -0.09 -11.40
N VAL A 171 30.68 -0.07 -12.49
CA VAL A 171 31.06 -0.71 -13.77
C VAL A 171 32.21 0.03 -14.46
N ASN A 172 32.41 1.32 -14.16
CA ASN A 172 33.49 2.13 -14.72
C ASN A 172 34.78 2.10 -13.88
N ASP A 173 34.76 1.53 -12.66
CA ASP A 173 35.93 1.36 -11.79
C ASP A 173 36.21 -0.15 -11.52
N PRO A 174 37.31 -0.72 -12.07
CA PRO A 174 37.60 -2.15 -11.95
C PRO A 174 37.83 -2.62 -10.51
N LYS A 175 38.17 -1.73 -9.57
CA LYS A 175 38.32 -2.10 -8.14
C LYS A 175 36.98 -2.24 -7.43
N GLN A 176 35.97 -1.48 -7.85
CA GLN A 176 34.62 -1.51 -7.27
C GLN A 176 33.77 -2.64 -7.86
N ALA A 177 33.97 -2.97 -9.14
CA ALA A 177 33.32 -4.09 -9.80
C ALA A 177 33.52 -5.43 -9.05
N LEU A 178 34.72 -5.67 -8.53
CA LEU A 178 35.03 -6.90 -7.78
C LEU A 178 34.29 -6.97 -6.43
N GLY A 179 34.12 -5.82 -5.77
CA GLY A 179 33.33 -5.71 -4.54
C GLY A 179 31.85 -5.94 -4.79
N LEU A 180 31.34 -5.44 -5.92
CA LEU A 180 29.95 -5.61 -6.34
C LEU A 180 29.64 -7.06 -6.70
N GLU A 181 30.52 -7.75 -7.43
CA GLU A 181 30.33 -9.17 -7.77
C GLU A 181 30.24 -10.05 -6.51
N LYS A 182 31.11 -9.78 -5.52
CA LYS A 182 31.11 -10.51 -4.25
C LYS A 182 29.80 -10.30 -3.48
N LEU A 183 29.27 -9.08 -3.51
CA LEU A 183 28.00 -8.73 -2.87
C LEU A 183 26.82 -9.41 -3.57
N ILE A 184 26.75 -9.38 -4.91
CA ILE A 184 25.71 -10.05 -5.70
C ILE A 184 25.71 -11.55 -5.43
N ARG A 185 26.89 -12.19 -5.37
CA ARG A 185 27.01 -13.62 -5.06
C ARG A 185 26.52 -13.95 -3.65
N GLN A 186 26.84 -13.12 -2.65
CA GLN A 186 26.36 -13.31 -1.28
C GLN A 186 24.84 -13.13 -1.17
N THR A 187 24.27 -12.11 -1.83
CA THR A 187 22.83 -11.87 -1.85
C THR A 187 22.07 -12.96 -2.61
N MET A 188 22.62 -13.47 -3.71
CA MET A 188 22.02 -14.58 -4.46
C MET A 188 22.05 -15.89 -3.68
N TRP A 189 23.13 -16.18 -2.93
CA TRP A 189 23.20 -17.42 -2.14
C TRP A 189 22.14 -17.46 -1.04
N GLN A 190 21.81 -16.31 -0.44
CA GLN A 190 20.74 -16.19 0.57
C GLN A 190 19.32 -16.39 0.03
N LEU A 191 19.11 -16.42 -1.30
CA LEU A 191 17.80 -16.61 -1.92
C LEU A 191 17.48 -18.08 -2.27
N TYR A 192 18.44 -19.00 -2.10
CA TYR A 192 18.30 -20.41 -2.47
C TYR A 192 18.31 -21.39 -1.29
N GLU A 193 18.53 -20.92 -0.05
CA GLU A 193 18.53 -21.76 1.16
C GLU A 193 17.28 -21.64 2.04
N ASP A 194 16.27 -20.87 1.63
CA ASP A 194 14.92 -20.82 2.24
C ASP A 194 13.83 -21.15 1.19
#